data_AF-A0A813TMI2-F1
#
_entry.id   AF-A0A813TMI2-F1
#
_cell.length_a   1.000
_cell.length_b   1.000
_cell.length_c   1.000
_cell.angle_alpha   90.00
_cell.angle_beta   90.00
_cell.angle_gamma   90.00
#
_symmetry.space_group_name_H-M   'P 1'
#
loop_
_entity.id
_entity.type
_entity.pdbx_description
1 polymer ?
#
loop_
_entity_poly.entity_id
_entity_poly.type
_entity_poly.pdbx_seq_one_letter_code
_entity_poly.pdbx_strand_id
1 'polypeptide(L)'
;MEIKREFKSLSDDVSEMTLKAIEEMGFSTMTEIQAKTVDHLLEGKDLMGAAKTGSGKTLAFLLPVVELLYKLKFMPRNGTGAIIISPTRELSMQTFGVLQELLKHHHQTYGLIIGGSNRKEEAKKLSKGVNILVATPGRLLDHLQSTPDFLFKNLQCLVIDEADRILDIGFEEEMKQILKILPKEATVEGLEQGYVVVPSEKRFLLLFSFLKKYRKKKVMVFFSSCMSVKYHHELLNYIDLPVMCIHGKQKQAKRTQTFFQFTNAESGILLCTDVAARGLDIPLVDWIVQYDPPDDPREYIHRVGRTARAGSQGNALLILRPEELGFLRYLKQAKVSLNEFEFSWAKIADISSQLEKLIEKNYFLHMSAKEAYKAYIRAYASHSMKSVYDVNTLDVEKVANSFGFRVPPFVDLGVSAGKKFAGKRKAPFESDKKAKKAKIYKNVSKNQANNDD
;
A
#
# COMPACT_ATOMS: atom_id res chain seq x y z
N MET A 1 4.52 -0.74 42.69
CA MET A 1 3.22 -0.31 42.17
C MET A 1 3.17 -0.70 40.71
N GLU A 2 2.18 -1.47 40.27
CA GLU A 2 1.97 -1.71 38.84
C GLU A 2 1.41 -0.46 38.18
N ILE A 3 2.01 -0.05 37.07
CA ILE A 3 1.54 1.07 36.27
C ILE A 3 0.31 0.59 35.50
N LYS A 4 -0.89 1.00 35.92
CA LYS A 4 -2.12 0.76 35.16
C LYS A 4 -2.07 1.58 33.88
N ARG A 5 -1.85 0.93 32.74
CA ARG A 5 -1.84 1.57 31.42
C ARG A 5 -3.28 1.80 30.94
N GLU A 6 -3.59 3.01 30.48
CA GLU A 6 -4.91 3.36 29.95
C GLU A 6 -5.06 3.00 28.48
N PHE A 7 -6.26 2.63 28.03
CA PHE A 7 -6.55 2.43 26.60
C PHE A 7 -6.31 3.70 25.77
N LYS A 8 -6.47 4.89 26.38
CA LYS A 8 -6.19 6.18 25.74
C LYS A 8 -4.71 6.35 25.33
N SER A 9 -3.79 5.57 25.91
CA SER A 9 -2.36 5.55 25.49
C SER A 9 -2.11 4.86 24.15
N LEU A 10 -3.16 4.32 23.50
CA LEU A 10 -3.09 3.69 22.17
C LEU A 10 -3.60 4.62 21.05
N SER A 11 -3.85 5.92 21.31
CA SER A 11 -4.46 6.85 20.34
C SER A 11 -3.69 7.00 19.02
N ASP A 12 -2.38 6.79 19.02
CA ASP A 12 -1.54 6.90 17.83
C ASP A 12 -1.59 5.62 16.97
N ASP A 13 -1.95 4.49 17.58
CA ASP A 13 -1.94 3.14 16.97
C ASP A 13 -3.34 2.53 16.78
N VAL A 14 -4.38 3.06 17.41
CA VAL A 14 -5.73 2.48 17.41
C VAL A 14 -6.75 3.56 17.07
N SER A 15 -7.68 3.22 16.18
CA SER A 15 -8.69 4.15 15.68
C SER A 15 -9.65 4.64 16.78
N GLU A 16 -10.10 5.90 16.65
CA GLU A 16 -11.10 6.51 17.53
C GLU A 16 -12.39 5.66 17.64
N MET A 17 -12.76 4.97 16.56
CA MET A 17 -13.91 4.06 16.52
C MET A 17 -13.75 2.88 17.49
N THR A 18 -12.56 2.25 17.50
CA THR A 18 -12.21 1.16 18.43
C THR A 18 -12.14 1.68 19.87
N LEU A 19 -11.46 2.80 20.11
CA LEU A 19 -11.32 3.38 21.45
C LEU A 19 -12.68 3.80 22.04
N LYS A 20 -13.57 4.38 21.23
CA LYS A 20 -14.93 4.73 21.64
C LYS A 20 -15.77 3.50 21.99
N ALA A 21 -15.65 2.41 21.22
CA ALA A 21 -16.33 1.15 21.56
C ALA A 21 -15.87 0.63 22.94
N ILE A 22 -14.56 0.64 23.21
CA ILE A 22 -13.97 0.22 24.49
C ILE A 22 -14.44 1.10 25.66
N GLU A 23 -14.54 2.41 25.46
CA GLU A 23 -15.07 3.35 26.47
C GLU A 23 -16.57 3.10 26.75
N GLU A 24 -17.37 2.82 25.71
CA GLU A 24 -18.79 2.44 25.85
C GLU A 24 -18.99 1.07 26.52
N MET A 25 -18.02 0.15 26.43
CA MET A 25 -17.99 -1.11 27.20
C MET A 25 -17.59 -0.90 28.67
N GLY A 26 -17.24 0.33 29.08
CA GLY A 26 -16.86 0.68 30.45
C GLY A 26 -15.40 0.43 30.81
N PHE A 27 -14.52 0.16 29.83
CA PHE A 27 -13.10 -0.13 30.08
C PHE A 27 -12.22 1.11 29.92
N SER A 28 -11.66 1.61 31.03
CA SER A 28 -10.70 2.74 31.02
C SER A 28 -9.23 2.29 31.03
N THR A 29 -8.92 1.20 31.74
CA THR A 29 -7.56 0.70 31.97
C THR A 29 -7.39 -0.73 31.46
N MET A 30 -6.22 -1.01 30.89
CA MET A 30 -5.85 -2.34 30.43
C MET A 30 -5.51 -3.27 31.60
N THR A 31 -5.86 -4.55 31.46
CA THR A 31 -5.33 -5.62 32.32
C THR A 31 -3.87 -5.92 31.99
N GLU A 32 -3.17 -6.62 32.89
CA GLU A 32 -1.75 -6.97 32.73
C GLU A 32 -1.45 -7.68 31.40
N ILE A 33 -2.31 -8.63 30.99
CA ILE A 33 -2.13 -9.33 29.71
C ILE A 33 -2.36 -8.39 28.52
N GLN A 34 -3.37 -7.52 28.56
CA GLN A 34 -3.65 -6.55 27.49
C GLN A 34 -2.46 -5.59 27.30
N ALA A 35 -1.96 -5.02 28.39
CA ALA A 35 -0.81 -4.12 28.36
C ALA A 35 0.48 -4.78 27.85
N LYS A 36 0.64 -6.10 28.05
CA LYS A 36 1.78 -6.87 27.52
C LYS A 36 1.62 -7.27 26.05
N THR A 37 0.42 -7.57 25.57
CA THR A 37 0.23 -8.18 24.23
C THR A 37 -0.22 -7.20 23.14
N VAL A 38 -0.97 -6.15 23.46
CA VAL A 38 -1.67 -5.33 22.44
C VAL A 38 -0.68 -4.66 21.47
N ASP A 39 0.37 -3.99 21.97
CA ASP A 39 1.37 -3.32 21.13
C ASP A 39 2.03 -4.31 20.15
N HIS A 40 2.48 -5.46 20.67
CA HIS A 40 3.13 -6.52 19.89
C HIS A 40 2.23 -7.07 18.77
N LEU A 41 0.93 -7.21 19.04
CA LEU A 41 -0.06 -7.66 18.07
C LEU A 41 -0.42 -6.57 17.04
N LEU A 42 -0.45 -5.30 17.43
CA LEU A 42 -0.63 -4.16 16.52
C LEU A 42 0.55 -3.96 15.57
N GLU A 43 1.76 -4.31 16.01
CA GLU A 43 2.97 -4.42 15.16
C GLU A 43 2.97 -5.65 14.23
N GLY A 44 2.00 -6.56 14.36
CA GLY A 44 1.88 -7.77 13.52
C GLY A 44 2.81 -8.92 13.91
N LYS A 45 3.30 -8.97 15.16
CA LYS A 45 4.08 -10.12 15.66
C LYS A 45 3.16 -11.30 16.00
N ASP A 46 3.53 -12.51 15.60
CA ASP A 46 2.89 -13.73 16.11
C ASP A 46 3.16 -13.85 17.64
N LEU A 47 2.14 -14.21 18.43
CA LEU A 47 2.21 -14.18 19.90
C LEU A 47 1.46 -15.37 20.52
N MET A 48 2.04 -15.96 21.56
CA MET A 48 1.40 -16.96 22.42
C MET A 48 1.18 -16.36 23.81
N GLY A 49 -0.08 -16.20 24.21
CA GLY A 49 -0.46 -15.51 25.45
C GLY A 49 -1.05 -16.44 26.50
N ALA A 50 -0.31 -16.72 27.58
CA ALA A 50 -0.80 -17.49 28.72
C ALA A 50 -1.20 -16.56 29.87
N ALA A 51 -2.46 -16.63 30.30
CA ALA A 51 -2.98 -15.93 31.47
C ALA A 51 -4.20 -16.66 32.05
N LYS A 52 -4.53 -16.37 33.32
CA LYS A 52 -5.66 -16.99 34.05
C LYS A 52 -7.01 -16.73 33.36
N THR A 53 -8.04 -17.50 33.70
CA THR A 53 -9.43 -17.20 33.31
C THR A 53 -9.86 -15.85 33.91
N GLY A 54 -10.75 -15.13 33.21
CA GLY A 54 -11.19 -13.79 33.63
C GLY A 54 -10.16 -12.65 33.48
N SER A 55 -8.92 -12.90 33.01
CA SER A 55 -7.87 -11.87 32.94
C SER A 55 -8.02 -10.84 31.79
N GLY A 56 -9.16 -10.84 31.07
CA GLY A 56 -9.38 -9.95 29.92
C GLY A 56 -8.70 -10.37 28.61
N LYS A 57 -8.31 -11.65 28.46
CA LYS A 57 -7.67 -12.19 27.23
C LYS A 57 -8.44 -11.88 25.94
N THR A 58 -9.77 -11.98 25.97
CA THR A 58 -10.64 -11.80 24.80
C THR A 58 -10.45 -10.44 24.13
N LEU A 59 -10.49 -9.34 24.90
CA LEU A 59 -10.23 -8.01 24.36
C LEU A 59 -8.76 -7.83 23.93
N ALA A 60 -7.82 -8.52 24.56
CA ALA A 60 -6.38 -8.46 24.24
C ALA A 60 -6.06 -8.97 22.83
N PHE A 61 -6.83 -9.93 22.30
CA PHE A 61 -6.70 -10.40 20.92
C PHE A 61 -7.72 -9.79 19.94
N LEU A 62 -8.94 -9.47 20.39
CA LEU A 62 -9.96 -8.88 19.52
C LEU A 62 -9.64 -7.44 19.09
N LEU A 63 -9.04 -6.62 19.98
CA LEU A 63 -8.67 -5.23 19.66
C LEU A 63 -7.68 -5.17 18.48
N PRO A 64 -6.54 -5.89 18.48
CA PRO A 64 -5.65 -5.94 17.32
C PRO A 64 -6.30 -6.51 16.06
N VAL A 65 -7.19 -7.50 16.17
CA VAL A 65 -7.90 -8.08 15.02
C VAL A 65 -8.83 -7.07 14.34
N VAL A 66 -9.63 -6.34 15.13
CA VAL A 66 -10.52 -5.29 14.60
C VAL A 66 -9.70 -4.16 13.97
N GLU A 67 -8.66 -3.69 14.66
CA GLU A 67 -7.83 -2.60 14.17
C GLU A 67 -7.02 -2.98 12.92
N LEU A 68 -6.55 -4.23 12.81
CA LEU A 68 -5.90 -4.76 11.60
C LEU A 68 -6.83 -4.68 10.39
N LEU A 69 -8.06 -5.19 10.50
CA LEU A 69 -9.03 -5.17 9.40
C LEU A 69 -9.61 -3.77 9.12
N TYR A 70 -9.61 -2.89 10.12
CA TYR A 70 -9.91 -1.47 9.97
C TYR A 70 -8.84 -0.75 9.15
N LYS A 71 -7.57 -0.85 9.54
CA LYS A 71 -6.42 -0.27 8.82
C LYS A 71 -6.30 -0.81 7.40
N LEU A 72 -6.59 -2.10 7.19
CA LEU A 72 -6.66 -2.73 5.86
C LEU A 72 -7.90 -2.35 5.03
N LYS A 73 -8.90 -1.70 5.64
CA LYS A 73 -10.17 -1.29 5.00
C LYS A 73 -10.91 -2.48 4.35
N PHE A 74 -10.96 -3.60 5.07
CA PHE A 74 -11.71 -4.78 4.65
C PHE A 74 -13.20 -4.43 4.41
N MET A 75 -13.70 -4.83 3.24
CA MET A 75 -15.12 -4.76 2.86
C MET A 75 -15.66 -6.19 2.71
N PRO A 76 -16.99 -6.42 2.66
CA PRO A 76 -17.57 -7.76 2.49
C PRO A 76 -16.97 -8.54 1.30
N ARG A 77 -16.76 -7.86 0.16
CA ARG A 77 -16.12 -8.44 -1.05
C ARG A 77 -14.70 -8.98 -0.87
N ASN A 78 -14.01 -8.63 0.22
CA ASN A 78 -12.68 -9.17 0.54
C ASN A 78 -12.78 -10.56 1.20
N GLY A 79 -13.97 -10.98 1.64
CA GLY A 79 -14.16 -12.21 2.39
C GLY A 79 -13.62 -12.10 3.82
N THR A 80 -13.23 -13.25 4.38
CA THR A 80 -12.75 -13.36 5.76
C THR A 80 -11.28 -13.02 5.86
N GLY A 81 -10.99 -11.94 6.60
CA GLY A 81 -9.66 -11.45 6.92
C GLY A 81 -9.16 -11.91 8.30
N ALA A 82 -10.06 -12.29 9.21
CA ALA A 82 -9.68 -12.85 10.50
C ALA A 82 -10.60 -14.00 10.92
N ILE A 83 -10.00 -15.06 11.46
CA ILE A 83 -10.70 -16.21 12.04
C ILE A 83 -10.27 -16.33 13.51
N ILE A 84 -11.24 -16.44 14.41
CA ILE A 84 -11.05 -16.77 15.82
C ILE A 84 -11.65 -18.16 16.05
N ILE A 85 -10.82 -19.11 16.48
CA ILE A 85 -11.23 -20.48 16.80
C ILE A 85 -11.29 -20.62 18.32
N SER A 86 -12.40 -21.13 18.83
CA SER A 86 -12.59 -21.48 20.25
C SER A 86 -13.06 -22.93 20.38
N PRO A 87 -12.68 -23.68 21.42
CA PRO A 87 -12.99 -25.12 21.55
C PRO A 87 -14.47 -25.40 21.75
N THR A 88 -15.22 -24.50 22.39
CA THR A 88 -16.62 -24.72 22.76
C THR A 88 -17.56 -23.69 22.14
N ARG A 89 -18.83 -24.09 21.94
CA ARG A 89 -19.88 -23.21 21.38
C ARG A 89 -20.12 -22.01 22.28
N GLU A 90 -20.08 -22.24 23.58
CA GLU A 90 -20.31 -21.29 24.66
C GLU A 90 -19.21 -20.21 24.65
N LEU A 91 -17.94 -20.60 24.51
CA LEU A 91 -16.84 -19.64 24.41
C LEU A 91 -16.85 -18.89 23.07
N SER A 92 -17.17 -19.56 21.95
CA SER A 92 -17.40 -18.87 20.67
C SER A 92 -18.51 -17.82 20.78
N MET A 93 -19.62 -18.12 21.47
CA MET A 93 -20.73 -17.17 21.68
C MET A 93 -20.32 -15.99 22.58
N GLN A 94 -19.55 -16.23 23.65
CA GLN A 94 -19.02 -15.17 24.51
C GLN A 94 -18.07 -14.24 23.75
N THR A 95 -17.08 -14.82 23.04
CA THR A 95 -16.13 -14.07 22.20
C THR A 95 -16.83 -13.31 21.08
N PHE A 96 -17.89 -13.88 20.50
CA PHE A 96 -18.72 -13.19 19.51
C PHE A 96 -19.47 -12.00 20.11
N GLY A 97 -20.02 -12.10 21.32
CA GLY A 97 -20.66 -10.97 22.00
C GLY A 97 -19.71 -9.79 22.20
N VAL A 98 -18.49 -10.04 22.70
CA VAL A 98 -17.44 -9.01 22.86
C VAL A 98 -17.05 -8.40 21.50
N LEU A 99 -16.96 -9.21 20.44
CA LEU A 99 -16.69 -8.74 19.08
C LEU A 99 -17.81 -7.81 18.55
N GLN A 100 -19.08 -8.10 18.85
CA GLN A 100 -20.21 -7.27 18.43
C GLN A 100 -20.17 -5.88 19.07
N GLU A 101 -19.84 -5.79 20.36
CA GLU A 101 -19.69 -4.52 21.07
C GLU A 101 -18.50 -3.71 20.52
N LEU A 102 -17.36 -4.37 20.31
CA LEU A 102 -16.15 -3.74 19.78
C LEU A 102 -16.32 -3.23 18.33
N LEU A 103 -17.15 -3.89 17.52
CA LEU A 103 -17.44 -3.48 16.13
C LEU A 103 -18.60 -2.48 16.01
N LYS A 104 -19.20 -2.01 17.11
CA LYS A 104 -20.39 -1.13 17.09
C LYS A 104 -20.23 0.16 16.26
N HIS A 105 -19.02 0.70 16.16
CA HIS A 105 -18.69 1.91 15.37
C HIS A 105 -17.94 1.60 14.06
N HIS A 106 -17.83 0.32 13.68
CA HIS A 106 -17.07 -0.18 12.52
C HIS A 106 -17.98 -0.67 11.39
N HIS A 107 -17.42 -0.83 10.19
CA HIS A 107 -18.18 -1.22 8.98
C HIS A 107 -17.92 -2.68 8.55
N GLN A 108 -16.99 -3.35 9.21
CA GLN A 108 -16.56 -4.73 8.95
C GLN A 108 -17.68 -5.70 9.30
N THR A 109 -17.95 -6.65 8.40
CA THR A 109 -18.94 -7.71 8.69
C THR A 109 -18.35 -8.76 9.61
N TYR A 110 -19.19 -9.30 10.50
CA TYR A 110 -18.82 -10.34 11.44
C TYR A 110 -19.80 -11.51 11.40
N GLY A 111 -19.34 -12.70 11.81
CA GLY A 111 -20.15 -13.91 11.78
C GLY A 111 -19.71 -14.93 12.83
N LEU A 112 -20.65 -15.79 13.21
CA LEU A 112 -20.47 -16.92 14.10
C LEU A 112 -20.87 -18.19 13.35
N ILE A 113 -19.99 -19.19 13.32
CA ILE A 113 -20.31 -20.54 12.79
C ILE A 113 -19.98 -21.61 13.83
N ILE A 114 -21.01 -22.32 14.30
CA ILE A 114 -20.87 -23.30 15.39
C ILE A 114 -21.71 -24.55 15.13
N GLY A 115 -21.30 -25.67 15.73
CA GLY A 115 -22.10 -26.89 15.71
C GLY A 115 -23.55 -26.65 16.17
N GLY A 116 -24.50 -27.38 15.59
CA GLY A 116 -25.93 -27.27 15.93
C GLY A 116 -26.69 -26.07 15.34
N SER A 117 -26.02 -25.17 14.59
CA SER A 117 -26.65 -24.05 13.87
C SER A 117 -27.09 -24.43 12.44
N ASN A 118 -27.90 -23.57 11.79
CA ASN A 118 -28.37 -23.81 10.41
C ASN A 118 -27.27 -23.55 9.37
N ARG A 119 -26.65 -24.63 8.88
CA ARG A 119 -25.57 -24.62 7.90
C ARG A 119 -25.90 -23.87 6.60
N LYS A 120 -27.16 -23.91 6.14
CA LYS A 120 -27.57 -23.25 4.90
C LYS A 120 -27.60 -21.72 5.05
N GLU A 121 -27.97 -21.23 6.22
CA GLU A 121 -27.92 -19.80 6.53
C GLU A 121 -26.49 -19.31 6.74
N GLU A 122 -25.65 -20.10 7.41
CA GLU A 122 -24.23 -19.82 7.60
C GLU A 122 -23.52 -19.72 6.23
N ALA A 123 -23.69 -20.70 5.35
CA ALA A 123 -23.15 -20.67 3.98
C ALA A 123 -23.60 -19.43 3.20
N LYS A 124 -24.88 -19.03 3.32
CA LYS A 124 -25.45 -17.82 2.69
C LYS A 124 -24.95 -16.50 3.32
N LYS A 125 -24.48 -16.51 4.57
CA LYS A 125 -23.79 -15.37 5.20
C LYS A 125 -22.33 -15.31 4.73
N LEU A 126 -21.63 -16.44 4.71
CA LEU A 126 -20.24 -16.53 4.25
C LEU A 126 -20.09 -16.08 2.78
N SER A 127 -21.00 -16.51 1.88
CA SER A 127 -20.98 -16.10 0.47
C SER A 127 -21.28 -14.61 0.22
N LYS A 128 -21.91 -13.92 1.18
CA LYS A 128 -22.07 -12.46 1.15
C LYS A 128 -20.82 -11.70 1.62
N GLY A 129 -19.85 -12.39 2.22
CA GLY A 129 -18.64 -11.81 2.77
C GLY A 129 -18.76 -11.47 4.26
N VAL A 130 -18.16 -12.31 5.10
CA VAL A 130 -17.93 -12.07 6.53
C VAL A 130 -16.46 -11.72 6.74
N ASN A 131 -16.13 -10.55 7.29
CA ASN A 131 -14.74 -10.13 7.48
C ASN A 131 -14.06 -10.73 8.72
N ILE A 132 -14.77 -10.81 9.85
CA ILE A 132 -14.29 -11.44 11.09
C ILE A 132 -15.20 -12.62 11.45
N LEU A 133 -14.63 -13.81 11.57
CA LEU A 133 -15.36 -15.06 11.78
C LEU A 133 -14.97 -15.68 13.13
N VAL A 134 -15.93 -15.89 14.03
CA VAL A 134 -15.75 -16.68 15.25
C VAL A 134 -16.30 -18.08 15.00
N ALA A 135 -15.56 -19.13 15.35
CA ALA A 135 -15.93 -20.50 15.01
C ALA A 135 -15.46 -21.57 16.01
N THR A 136 -16.16 -22.71 16.01
CA THR A 136 -15.67 -23.99 16.54
C THR A 136 -14.95 -24.79 15.43
N PRO A 137 -13.86 -25.54 15.72
CA PRO A 137 -13.02 -26.19 14.71
C PRO A 137 -13.78 -27.03 13.66
N GLY A 138 -14.48 -28.09 14.06
CA GLY A 138 -15.19 -28.97 13.12
C GLY A 138 -16.22 -28.28 12.22
N ARG A 139 -16.90 -27.22 12.70
CA ARG A 139 -17.83 -26.44 11.86
C ARG A 139 -17.12 -25.51 10.89
N LEU A 140 -15.98 -24.95 11.29
CA LEU A 140 -15.12 -24.21 10.36
C LEU A 140 -14.59 -25.14 9.27
N LEU A 141 -14.15 -26.35 9.63
CA LEU A 141 -13.62 -27.35 8.69
C LEU A 141 -14.66 -27.78 7.66
N ASP A 142 -15.90 -28.09 8.08
CA ASP A 142 -17.05 -28.34 7.19
C ASP A 142 -17.24 -27.19 6.18
N HIS A 143 -17.25 -25.94 6.66
CA HIS A 143 -17.40 -24.79 5.77
C HIS A 143 -16.21 -24.58 4.82
N LEU A 144 -14.97 -24.76 5.27
CA LEU A 144 -13.75 -24.67 4.45
C LEU A 144 -13.71 -25.72 3.33
N GLN A 145 -14.20 -26.94 3.59
CA GLN A 145 -14.21 -28.02 2.60
C GLN A 145 -15.42 -27.97 1.67
N SER A 146 -16.58 -27.57 2.19
CA SER A 146 -17.88 -27.84 1.57
C SER A 146 -18.75 -26.58 1.38
N THR A 147 -18.15 -25.40 1.25
CA THR A 147 -18.82 -24.14 0.88
C THR A 147 -18.06 -23.43 -0.26
N PRO A 148 -18.47 -23.62 -1.53
CA PRO A 148 -17.71 -23.12 -2.69
C PRO A 148 -17.47 -21.60 -2.69
N ASP A 149 -18.46 -20.82 -2.24
CA ASP A 149 -18.40 -19.36 -2.22
C ASP A 149 -17.74 -18.76 -0.97
N PHE A 150 -17.13 -19.58 -0.10
CA PHE A 150 -16.49 -19.09 1.11
C PHE A 150 -15.10 -18.50 0.79
N LEU A 151 -15.03 -17.16 0.71
CA LEU A 151 -13.78 -16.46 0.44
C LEU A 151 -12.94 -16.28 1.71
N PHE A 152 -12.03 -17.23 1.98
CA PHE A 152 -11.05 -17.17 3.07
C PHE A 152 -9.59 -17.00 2.61
N LYS A 153 -9.34 -16.94 1.29
CA LYS A 153 -7.98 -16.81 0.71
C LYS A 153 -7.23 -15.51 1.07
N ASN A 154 -7.94 -14.51 1.58
CA ASN A 154 -7.36 -13.23 2.01
C ASN A 154 -7.12 -13.15 3.53
N LEU A 155 -7.06 -14.29 4.23
CA LEU A 155 -6.86 -14.33 5.68
C LEU A 155 -5.57 -13.58 6.09
N GLN A 156 -5.68 -12.72 7.09
CA GLN A 156 -4.59 -11.90 7.64
C GLN A 156 -4.21 -12.35 9.05
N CYS A 157 -5.20 -12.80 9.83
CA CYS A 157 -5.01 -13.22 11.22
C CYS A 157 -5.79 -14.51 11.53
N LEU A 158 -5.14 -15.42 12.25
CA LEU A 158 -5.75 -16.58 12.88
C LEU A 158 -5.50 -16.49 14.38
N VAL A 159 -6.57 -16.52 15.16
CA VAL A 159 -6.51 -16.60 16.63
C VAL A 159 -7.01 -17.98 17.06
N ILE A 160 -6.28 -18.62 17.96
CA ILE A 160 -6.69 -19.86 18.63
C ILE A 160 -6.86 -19.52 20.12
N ASP A 161 -8.10 -19.44 20.56
CA ASP A 161 -8.46 -19.22 21.97
C ASP A 161 -8.55 -20.56 22.71
N GLU A 162 -8.17 -20.57 23.99
CA GLU A 162 -7.97 -21.79 24.79
C GLU A 162 -7.19 -22.89 24.02
N ALA A 163 -6.02 -22.49 23.47
CA ALA A 163 -5.18 -23.34 22.63
C ALA A 163 -4.73 -24.65 23.32
N ASP A 164 -4.69 -24.68 24.66
CA ASP A 164 -4.47 -25.88 25.47
C ASP A 164 -5.57 -26.92 25.30
N ARG A 165 -6.85 -26.53 25.27
CA ARG A 165 -7.99 -27.42 25.01
C ARG A 165 -8.13 -27.79 23.54
N ILE A 166 -7.69 -26.92 22.64
CA ILE A 166 -7.66 -27.19 21.19
C ILE A 166 -6.65 -28.31 20.84
N LEU A 167 -5.69 -28.60 21.73
CA LEU A 167 -4.76 -29.71 21.61
C LEU A 167 -5.28 -31.04 22.19
N ASP A 168 -6.50 -31.07 22.74
CA ASP A 168 -7.13 -32.32 23.18
C ASP A 168 -7.45 -33.25 21.99
N ILE A 169 -7.43 -34.56 22.27
CA ILE A 169 -7.60 -35.63 21.27
C ILE A 169 -8.95 -35.47 20.55
N GLY A 170 -8.89 -35.13 19.27
CA GLY A 170 -10.06 -34.86 18.42
C GLY A 170 -9.94 -33.50 17.72
N PHE A 171 -9.84 -32.42 18.50
CA PHE A 171 -9.67 -31.07 17.96
C PHE A 171 -8.32 -30.89 17.25
N GLU A 172 -7.28 -31.58 17.72
CA GLU A 172 -5.94 -31.55 17.10
C GLU A 172 -5.97 -31.93 15.60
N GLU A 173 -6.72 -32.97 15.24
CA GLU A 173 -6.83 -33.44 13.85
C GLU A 173 -7.68 -32.49 12.99
N GLU A 174 -8.78 -31.95 13.53
CA GLU A 174 -9.56 -30.90 12.86
C GLU A 174 -8.68 -29.67 12.58
N MET A 175 -7.87 -29.26 13.56
CA MET A 175 -6.94 -28.13 13.44
C MET A 175 -5.81 -28.38 12.45
N LYS A 176 -5.21 -29.57 12.42
CA LYS A 176 -4.22 -29.95 11.39
C LYS A 176 -4.80 -29.81 9.98
N GLN A 177 -6.07 -30.18 9.78
CA GLN A 177 -6.75 -30.01 8.50
C GLN A 177 -7.06 -28.54 8.19
N ILE A 178 -7.56 -27.78 9.16
CA ILE A 178 -7.80 -26.32 9.01
C ILE A 178 -6.50 -25.60 8.63
N LEU A 179 -5.40 -25.82 9.34
CA LEU A 179 -4.08 -25.22 9.07
C LEU A 179 -3.43 -25.68 7.76
N LYS A 180 -3.93 -26.76 7.15
CA LYS A 180 -3.55 -27.22 5.81
C LYS A 180 -4.36 -26.54 4.70
N ILE A 181 -5.58 -26.10 4.99
CA ILE A 181 -6.49 -25.44 4.03
C ILE A 181 -6.34 -23.90 4.05
N LEU A 182 -6.09 -23.32 5.23
CA LEU A 182 -5.94 -21.87 5.37
C LEU A 182 -4.65 -21.36 4.69
N PRO A 183 -4.67 -20.17 4.06
CA PRO A 183 -3.51 -19.63 3.37
C PRO A 183 -2.39 -19.30 4.36
N LYS A 184 -1.16 -19.70 4.01
CA LYS A 184 0.06 -19.42 4.80
C LYS A 184 0.78 -18.15 4.37
N GLU A 185 0.53 -17.69 3.15
CA GLU A 185 1.07 -16.46 2.57
C GLU A 185 -0.06 -15.46 2.32
N ALA A 186 0.24 -14.16 2.37
CA ALA A 186 -0.74 -13.09 2.18
C ALA A 186 -1.13 -12.84 0.71
N THR A 187 -0.66 -13.69 -0.21
CA THR A 187 -0.84 -13.59 -1.65
C THR A 187 -1.45 -14.86 -2.22
N VAL A 188 -2.22 -14.73 -3.30
CA VAL A 188 -3.01 -15.83 -3.88
C VAL A 188 -2.14 -16.93 -4.50
N GLU A 189 -2.57 -18.18 -4.33
CA GLU A 189 -2.00 -19.34 -5.02
C GLU A 189 -2.03 -19.13 -6.54
N GLY A 190 -0.91 -19.43 -7.22
CA GLY A 190 -0.74 -19.22 -8.67
C GLY A 190 -0.09 -17.89 -9.07
N LEU A 191 0.25 -17.03 -8.10
CA LEU A 191 1.00 -15.80 -8.31
C LEU A 191 2.52 -16.03 -8.12
N GLU A 192 3.29 -16.00 -9.21
CA GLU A 192 4.75 -15.98 -9.15
C GLU A 192 5.25 -14.55 -8.87
N GLN A 193 6.06 -14.37 -7.83
CA GLN A 193 6.50 -13.05 -7.37
C GLN A 193 8.01 -12.99 -7.26
N GLY A 194 8.60 -11.97 -7.88
CA GLY A 194 10.01 -11.72 -7.72
C GLY A 194 10.38 -10.25 -7.71
N TYR A 195 11.61 -9.99 -7.28
CA TYR A 195 12.24 -8.69 -7.28
C TYR A 195 13.52 -8.69 -8.10
N VAL A 196 13.96 -7.50 -8.50
CA VAL A 196 15.22 -7.30 -9.21
C VAL A 196 15.88 -6.02 -8.70
N VAL A 197 17.19 -6.09 -8.44
CA VAL A 197 17.99 -4.97 -7.96
C VAL A 197 18.57 -4.21 -9.16
N VAL A 198 18.30 -2.90 -9.22
CA VAL A 198 18.53 -2.08 -10.41
C VAL A 198 19.14 -0.73 -10.04
N PRO A 199 20.36 -0.42 -10.50
CA PRO A 199 20.93 0.93 -10.41
C PRO A 199 20.01 1.97 -11.05
N SER A 200 19.85 3.13 -10.41
CA SER A 200 18.88 4.17 -10.80
C SER A 200 18.90 4.49 -12.30
N GLU A 201 20.09 4.69 -12.86
CA GLU A 201 20.32 5.05 -14.26
C GLU A 201 19.86 3.97 -15.26
N LYS A 202 19.76 2.71 -14.84
CA LYS A 202 19.35 1.58 -15.69
C LYS A 202 17.87 1.20 -15.53
N ARG A 203 17.12 1.82 -14.60
CA ARG A 203 15.70 1.49 -14.33
C ARG A 203 14.85 1.55 -15.59
N PHE A 204 14.93 2.63 -16.35
CA PHE A 204 14.14 2.77 -17.58
C PHE A 204 14.54 1.75 -18.67
N LEU A 205 15.83 1.43 -18.81
CA LEU A 205 16.33 0.46 -19.79
C LEU A 205 15.76 -0.95 -19.53
N LEU A 206 15.70 -1.35 -18.25
CA LEU A 206 15.06 -2.59 -17.83
C LEU A 206 13.57 -2.58 -18.14
N LEU A 207 12.84 -1.51 -17.77
CA LEU A 207 11.41 -1.40 -18.02
C LEU A 207 11.10 -1.48 -19.52
N PHE A 208 11.83 -0.74 -20.35
CA PHE A 208 11.67 -0.77 -21.80
C PHE A 208 11.91 -2.17 -22.38
N SER A 209 13.01 -2.83 -21.97
CA SER A 209 13.35 -4.18 -22.43
C SER A 209 12.31 -5.22 -21.99
N PHE A 210 11.80 -5.10 -20.75
CA PHE A 210 10.73 -5.93 -20.21
C PHE A 210 9.42 -5.74 -20.99
N LEU A 211 8.97 -4.49 -21.17
CA LEU A 211 7.74 -4.19 -21.89
C LEU A 211 7.81 -4.61 -23.37
N LYS A 212 8.98 -4.47 -24.02
CA LYS A 212 9.22 -4.96 -25.38
C LYS A 212 9.11 -6.49 -25.47
N LYS A 213 9.61 -7.23 -24.47
CA LYS A 213 9.48 -8.69 -24.36
C LYS A 213 8.02 -9.12 -24.17
N TYR A 214 7.28 -8.43 -23.30
CA TYR A 214 5.90 -8.79 -22.91
C TYR A 214 4.79 -8.01 -23.66
N ARG A 215 5.10 -7.34 -24.77
CA ARG A 215 4.17 -6.51 -25.56
C ARG A 215 2.90 -7.22 -26.08
N LYS A 216 2.87 -8.56 -26.06
CA LYS A 216 1.71 -9.41 -26.44
C LYS A 216 0.90 -9.92 -25.24
N LYS A 217 1.15 -9.39 -24.04
CA LYS A 217 0.46 -9.74 -22.79
C LYS A 217 -0.28 -8.54 -22.22
N LYS A 218 -1.16 -8.74 -21.23
CA LYS A 218 -1.66 -7.67 -20.37
C LYS A 218 -0.61 -7.38 -19.30
N VAL A 219 -0.10 -6.16 -19.30
CA VAL A 219 0.88 -5.68 -18.32
C VAL A 219 0.37 -4.41 -17.66
N MET A 220 0.38 -4.35 -16.34
CA MET A 220 0.22 -3.11 -15.59
C MET A 220 1.55 -2.66 -15.00
N VAL A 221 1.83 -1.35 -15.04
CA VAL A 221 3.05 -0.76 -14.48
C VAL A 221 2.68 0.34 -13.50
N PHE A 222 3.05 0.16 -12.23
CA PHE A 222 2.82 1.12 -11.16
C PHE A 222 3.98 2.11 -11.00
N PHE A 223 3.63 3.40 -10.91
CA PHE A 223 4.53 4.52 -10.67
C PHE A 223 4.06 5.35 -9.48
N SER A 224 5.01 5.95 -8.78
CA SER A 224 4.83 6.82 -7.62
C SER A 224 4.10 8.14 -7.91
N SER A 225 4.16 8.65 -9.15
CA SER A 225 3.65 9.98 -9.48
C SER A 225 2.87 10.06 -10.80
N CYS A 226 1.85 10.92 -10.83
CA CYS A 226 1.08 11.21 -12.04
C CYS A 226 1.93 11.77 -13.19
N MET A 227 3.05 12.44 -12.89
CA MET A 227 3.93 13.01 -13.91
C MET A 227 4.90 11.95 -14.44
N SER A 228 5.35 11.03 -13.60
CA SER A 228 6.06 9.81 -14.03
C SER A 228 5.21 9.02 -15.03
N VAL A 229 3.93 8.76 -14.71
CA VAL A 229 2.99 8.08 -15.63
C VAL A 229 2.84 8.84 -16.96
N LYS A 230 2.62 10.15 -16.92
CA LYS A 230 2.45 11.00 -18.12
C LYS A 230 3.70 10.94 -19.02
N TYR A 231 4.88 11.17 -18.45
CA TYR A 231 6.15 11.16 -19.19
C TYR A 231 6.44 9.81 -19.82
N HIS A 232 6.34 8.72 -19.06
CA HIS A 232 6.59 7.37 -19.60
C HIS A 232 5.56 7.00 -20.68
N HIS A 233 4.31 7.44 -20.56
CA HIS A 233 3.31 7.27 -21.61
C HIS A 233 3.68 8.02 -22.90
N GLU A 234 4.07 9.30 -22.80
CA GLU A 234 4.47 10.12 -23.94
C GLU A 234 5.75 9.58 -24.61
N LEU A 235 6.74 9.19 -23.81
CA LEU A 235 8.01 8.63 -24.28
C LEU A 235 7.83 7.27 -24.96
N LEU A 236 7.13 6.32 -24.32
CA LEU A 236 6.99 4.96 -24.86
C LEU A 236 6.18 4.95 -26.16
N ASN A 237 5.10 5.74 -26.25
CA ASN A 237 4.36 5.90 -27.50
C ASN A 237 5.20 6.62 -28.60
N TYR A 238 6.13 7.51 -28.25
CA TYR A 238 7.02 8.15 -29.21
C TYR A 238 8.05 7.17 -29.82
N ILE A 239 8.47 6.15 -29.06
CA ILE A 239 9.42 5.12 -29.51
C ILE A 239 8.73 3.82 -29.99
N ASP A 240 7.52 3.96 -30.54
CA ASP A 240 6.70 2.88 -31.12
C ASP A 240 6.44 1.69 -30.18
N LEU A 241 6.29 1.96 -28.87
CA LEU A 241 5.78 1.00 -27.90
C LEU A 241 4.40 1.48 -27.37
N PRO A 242 3.28 1.01 -27.95
CA PRO A 242 1.94 1.46 -27.58
C PRO A 242 1.63 1.18 -26.11
N VAL A 243 1.36 2.24 -25.34
CA VAL A 243 0.97 2.15 -23.93
C VAL A 243 -0.23 3.05 -23.62
N MET A 244 -1.12 2.57 -22.76
CA MET A 244 -2.22 3.33 -22.18
C MET A 244 -1.82 3.88 -20.82
N CYS A 245 -2.50 4.92 -20.31
CA CYS A 245 -2.23 5.43 -18.97
C CYS A 245 -3.46 5.90 -18.17
N ILE A 246 -3.46 5.65 -16.87
CA ILE A 246 -4.49 6.11 -15.91
C ILE A 246 -3.82 6.79 -14.70
N HIS A 247 -4.12 8.07 -14.47
CA HIS A 247 -3.59 8.81 -13.32
C HIS A 247 -4.54 9.91 -12.83
N GLY A 248 -4.40 10.33 -11.56
CA GLY A 248 -5.34 11.23 -10.88
C GLY A 248 -5.60 12.59 -11.55
N LYS A 249 -4.62 13.14 -12.27
CA LYS A 249 -4.79 14.40 -13.04
C LYS A 249 -5.65 14.26 -14.32
N GLN A 250 -6.08 13.06 -14.72
CA GLN A 250 -6.98 12.87 -15.87
C GLN A 250 -8.45 13.04 -15.47
N LYS A 251 -9.24 13.68 -16.37
CA LYS A 251 -10.70 13.74 -16.26
C LYS A 251 -11.29 12.33 -16.13
N GLN A 252 -12.30 12.16 -15.27
CA GLN A 252 -12.92 10.85 -14.98
C GLN A 252 -13.35 10.11 -16.26
N ALA A 253 -14.00 10.80 -17.21
CA ALA A 253 -14.42 10.21 -18.48
C ALA A 253 -13.26 9.56 -19.26
N LYS A 254 -12.06 10.17 -19.26
CA LYS A 254 -10.90 9.60 -19.94
C LYS A 254 -10.34 8.38 -19.19
N ARG A 255 -10.32 8.43 -17.85
CA ARG A 255 -9.95 7.27 -17.00
C ARG A 255 -10.88 6.08 -17.26
N THR A 256 -12.19 6.31 -17.27
CA THR A 256 -13.21 5.29 -17.57
C THR A 256 -13.05 4.73 -18.99
N GLN A 257 -12.87 5.58 -20.02
CA GLN A 257 -12.63 5.12 -21.39
C GLN A 257 -11.39 4.23 -21.50
N THR A 258 -10.25 4.67 -20.95
CA THR A 258 -8.99 3.93 -21.01
C THR A 258 -9.03 2.63 -20.20
N PHE A 259 -9.75 2.62 -19.06
CA PHE A 259 -10.00 1.40 -18.30
C PHE A 259 -10.78 0.36 -19.11
N PHE A 260 -11.88 0.74 -19.76
CA PHE A 260 -12.64 -0.19 -20.59
C PHE A 260 -11.85 -0.63 -21.83
N GLN A 261 -11.06 0.26 -22.43
CA GLN A 261 -10.16 -0.10 -23.54
C GLN A 261 -9.13 -1.17 -23.15
N PHE A 262 -8.46 -1.02 -21.99
CA PHE A 262 -7.51 -2.01 -21.49
C PHE A 262 -8.19 -3.33 -21.06
N THR A 263 -9.36 -3.22 -20.43
CA THR A 263 -10.18 -4.36 -19.99
C THR A 263 -10.59 -5.24 -21.17
N ASN A 264 -11.10 -4.61 -22.24
CA ASN A 264 -11.64 -5.32 -23.41
C ASN A 264 -10.58 -5.76 -24.43
N ALA A 265 -9.36 -5.21 -24.38
CA ALA A 265 -8.26 -5.69 -25.22
C ALA A 265 -7.82 -7.11 -24.80
N GLU A 266 -7.25 -7.89 -25.71
CA GLU A 266 -6.62 -9.19 -25.37
C GLU A 266 -5.23 -9.00 -24.75
N SER A 267 -4.49 -8.00 -25.21
CA SER A 267 -3.16 -7.63 -24.72
C SER A 267 -2.99 -6.11 -24.71
N GLY A 268 -2.01 -5.61 -23.94
CA GLY A 268 -1.74 -4.19 -23.84
C GLY A 268 -0.97 -3.84 -22.58
N ILE A 269 -0.41 -2.64 -22.55
CA ILE A 269 0.35 -2.11 -21.42
C ILE A 269 -0.40 -0.92 -20.83
N LEU A 270 -0.65 -0.94 -19.53
CA LEU A 270 -1.29 0.14 -18.78
C LEU A 270 -0.33 0.71 -17.72
N LEU A 271 0.03 1.98 -17.86
CA LEU A 271 0.82 2.72 -16.88
C LEU A 271 -0.12 3.42 -15.89
N CYS A 272 0.09 3.26 -14.58
CA CYS A 272 -0.82 3.82 -13.58
C CYS A 272 -0.16 4.25 -12.27
N THR A 273 -0.89 5.09 -11.53
CA THR A 273 -0.69 5.30 -10.08
C THR A 273 -1.78 4.53 -9.31
N ASP A 274 -1.69 4.49 -7.98
CA ASP A 274 -2.63 3.77 -7.08
C ASP A 274 -4.08 4.24 -7.13
N VAL A 275 -4.32 5.38 -7.78
CA VAL A 275 -5.66 5.84 -8.21
C VAL A 275 -6.36 4.80 -9.11
N ALA A 276 -5.62 3.95 -9.83
CA ALA A 276 -6.17 2.83 -10.60
C ALA A 276 -6.38 1.55 -9.77
N ALA A 277 -5.65 1.36 -8.67
CA ALA A 277 -5.76 0.17 -7.82
C ALA A 277 -7.01 0.15 -6.93
N ARG A 278 -7.54 1.33 -6.58
CA ARG A 278 -8.65 1.47 -5.64
C ARG A 278 -9.99 1.64 -6.38
N GLY A 279 -10.84 0.62 -6.29
CA GLY A 279 -12.25 0.68 -6.72
C GLY A 279 -12.56 0.19 -8.13
N LEU A 280 -11.56 0.06 -9.02
CA LEU A 280 -11.74 -0.53 -10.35
C LEU A 280 -11.49 -2.03 -10.33
N ASP A 281 -12.43 -2.80 -10.89
CA ASP A 281 -12.27 -4.24 -11.07
C ASP A 281 -11.58 -4.53 -12.40
N ILE A 282 -10.24 -4.44 -12.40
CA ILE A 282 -9.40 -4.74 -13.56
C ILE A 282 -9.31 -6.27 -13.67
N PRO A 283 -9.77 -6.89 -14.78
CA PRO A 283 -9.68 -8.34 -14.93
C PRO A 283 -8.28 -8.78 -15.35
N LEU A 284 -7.94 -10.01 -14.94
CA LEU A 284 -6.88 -10.90 -15.44
C LEU A 284 -5.76 -10.21 -16.25
N VAL A 285 -4.75 -9.73 -15.53
CA VAL A 285 -3.51 -9.17 -16.08
C VAL A 285 -2.40 -10.22 -15.96
N ASP A 286 -1.57 -10.45 -16.98
CA ASP A 286 -0.48 -11.43 -16.91
C ASP A 286 0.66 -11.00 -15.97
N TRP A 287 0.99 -9.70 -15.97
CA TRP A 287 2.12 -9.12 -15.25
C TRP A 287 1.77 -7.82 -14.52
N ILE A 288 2.11 -7.76 -13.24
CA ILE A 288 2.12 -6.54 -12.43
C ILE A 288 3.56 -6.11 -12.19
N VAL A 289 3.97 -5.00 -12.80
CA VAL A 289 5.29 -4.39 -12.59
C VAL A 289 5.15 -3.23 -11.61
N GLN A 290 5.85 -3.31 -10.49
CA GLN A 290 6.00 -2.23 -9.54
C GLN A 290 7.30 -1.51 -9.88
N TYR A 291 7.21 -0.58 -10.83
CA TYR A 291 8.37 0.16 -11.33
C TYR A 291 8.91 1.10 -10.26
N ASP A 292 8.01 1.78 -9.55
CA ASP A 292 8.30 2.36 -8.23
C ASP A 292 7.70 1.46 -7.15
N PRO A 293 8.49 1.05 -6.12
CA PRO A 293 7.97 0.25 -5.02
C PRO A 293 6.98 1.08 -4.16
N PRO A 294 5.99 0.45 -3.50
CA PRO A 294 5.06 1.14 -2.61
C PRO A 294 5.69 1.47 -1.26
N ASP A 295 5.08 2.42 -0.54
CA ASP A 295 5.48 2.81 0.82
C ASP A 295 4.90 1.89 1.92
N ASP A 296 4.15 0.85 1.55
CA ASP A 296 3.46 -0.06 2.46
C ASP A 296 3.33 -1.48 1.85
N PRO A 297 3.72 -2.55 2.57
CA PRO A 297 3.44 -3.94 2.16
C PRO A 297 1.97 -4.23 1.81
N ARG A 298 1.02 -3.55 2.46
CA ARG A 298 -0.42 -3.70 2.18
C ARG A 298 -0.77 -3.14 0.81
N GLU A 299 -0.09 -2.07 0.37
CA GLU A 299 -0.27 -1.55 -0.99
C GLU A 299 0.37 -2.47 -2.03
N TYR A 300 1.54 -3.08 -1.74
CA TYR A 300 2.11 -4.16 -2.57
C TYR A 300 1.07 -5.26 -2.81
N ILE A 301 0.47 -5.80 -1.74
CA ILE A 301 -0.54 -6.88 -1.82
C ILE A 301 -1.75 -6.43 -2.67
N HIS A 302 -2.23 -5.20 -2.49
CA HIS A 302 -3.34 -4.65 -3.28
C HIS A 302 -3.02 -4.43 -4.78
N ARG A 303 -1.75 -4.13 -5.11
CA ARG A 303 -1.25 -4.01 -6.50
C ARG A 303 -1.14 -5.37 -7.17
N VAL A 304 -0.53 -6.36 -6.51
CA VAL A 304 -0.37 -7.71 -7.09
C VAL A 304 -1.68 -8.50 -7.12
N GLY A 305 -2.61 -8.25 -6.20
CA GLY A 305 -3.99 -8.79 -6.23
C GLY A 305 -4.87 -8.33 -7.41
N ARG A 306 -4.28 -7.77 -8.47
CA ARG A 306 -4.89 -7.54 -9.80
C ARG A 306 -4.61 -8.68 -10.79
N THR A 307 -3.62 -9.53 -10.51
CA THR A 307 -3.29 -10.75 -11.26
C THR A 307 -3.66 -12.01 -10.45
N ALA A 308 -3.49 -13.20 -11.03
CA ALA A 308 -3.78 -14.51 -10.42
C ALA A 308 -5.18 -14.65 -9.79
N ARG A 309 -6.18 -13.98 -10.38
CA ARG A 309 -7.58 -13.99 -9.91
C ARG A 309 -8.30 -15.25 -10.39
N ALA A 310 -9.29 -15.70 -9.62
CA ALA A 310 -10.18 -16.82 -9.99
C ALA A 310 -9.45 -18.11 -10.44
N GLY A 311 -8.30 -18.43 -9.84
CA GLY A 311 -7.51 -19.63 -10.16
C GLY A 311 -6.61 -19.53 -11.40
N SER A 312 -6.50 -18.36 -12.02
CA SER A 312 -5.50 -18.09 -13.06
C SER A 312 -4.09 -17.97 -12.50
N GLN A 313 -3.08 -18.18 -13.35
CA GLN A 313 -1.70 -17.83 -13.04
C GLN A 313 -1.44 -16.35 -13.25
N GLY A 314 -0.49 -15.79 -12.50
CA GLY A 314 -0.12 -14.39 -12.54
C GLY A 314 1.34 -14.17 -12.17
N ASN A 315 1.89 -13.02 -12.57
CA ASN A 315 3.28 -12.68 -12.28
C ASN A 315 3.38 -11.28 -11.68
N ALA A 316 4.26 -11.09 -10.70
CA ALA A 316 4.61 -9.79 -10.15
C ALA A 316 6.13 -9.55 -10.19
N LEU A 317 6.53 -8.35 -10.64
CA LEU A 317 7.90 -7.87 -10.65
C LEU A 317 8.02 -6.62 -9.78
N LEU A 318 8.88 -6.66 -8.77
CA LEU A 318 9.26 -5.51 -7.95
C LEU A 318 10.64 -4.99 -8.37
N ILE A 319 10.73 -3.73 -8.80
CA ILE A 319 12.01 -3.11 -9.14
C ILE A 319 12.48 -2.31 -7.92
N LEU A 320 13.65 -2.67 -7.38
CA LEU A 320 14.27 -2.02 -6.23
C LEU A 320 15.63 -1.44 -6.60
N ARG A 321 16.00 -0.30 -6.01
CA ARG A 321 17.41 0.12 -5.92
C ARG A 321 18.16 -0.72 -4.88
N PRO A 322 19.51 -0.79 -4.91
CA PRO A 322 20.29 -1.46 -3.87
C PRO A 322 19.98 -0.97 -2.45
N GLU A 323 19.68 0.33 -2.30
CA GLU A 323 19.37 0.94 -1.01
C GLU A 323 17.96 0.57 -0.50
N GLU A 324 17.07 0.12 -1.39
CA GLU A 324 15.65 -0.19 -1.10
C GLU A 324 15.44 -1.65 -0.66
N LEU A 325 16.50 -2.48 -0.65
CA LEU A 325 16.45 -3.89 -0.23
C LEU A 325 15.87 -4.10 1.17
N GLY A 326 15.95 -3.08 2.05
CA GLY A 326 15.29 -3.09 3.36
C GLY A 326 13.77 -3.33 3.28
N PHE A 327 13.11 -2.98 2.18
CA PHE A 327 11.67 -3.21 1.97
C PHE A 327 11.30 -4.70 2.00
N LEU A 328 12.18 -5.59 1.52
CA LEU A 328 11.95 -7.04 1.49
C LEU A 328 11.72 -7.62 2.88
N ARG A 329 12.32 -7.01 3.92
CA ARG A 329 12.08 -7.40 5.33
C ARG A 329 10.62 -7.16 5.74
N TYR A 330 10.04 -6.04 5.34
CA TYR A 330 8.67 -5.67 5.65
C TYR A 330 7.67 -6.53 4.84
N LEU A 331 7.98 -6.85 3.58
CA LEU A 331 7.20 -7.82 2.78
C LEU A 331 7.21 -9.21 3.42
N LYS A 332 8.37 -9.69 3.88
CA LYS A 332 8.50 -10.97 4.57
C LYS A 332 7.73 -11.00 5.90
N GLN A 333 7.71 -9.90 6.66
CA GLN A 333 6.88 -9.76 7.86
C GLN A 333 5.38 -9.80 7.52
N ALA A 334 4.97 -9.20 6.42
CA ALA A 334 3.60 -9.28 5.87
C ALA A 334 3.28 -10.65 5.21
N LYS A 335 4.08 -11.70 5.45
CA LYS A 335 3.91 -13.05 4.89
C LYS A 335 3.85 -13.06 3.35
N VAL A 336 4.64 -12.19 2.71
CA VAL A 336 4.88 -12.14 1.26
C VAL A 336 6.31 -12.59 0.97
N SER A 337 6.46 -13.75 0.35
CA SER A 337 7.73 -14.28 -0.15
C SER A 337 7.98 -13.75 -1.57
N LEU A 338 9.19 -13.23 -1.84
CA LEU A 338 9.62 -12.86 -3.19
C LEU A 338 10.93 -13.57 -3.52
N ASN A 339 11.03 -14.12 -4.73
CA ASN A 339 12.26 -14.67 -5.26
C ASN A 339 13.09 -13.57 -5.94
N GLU A 340 14.42 -13.64 -5.88
CA GLU A 340 15.25 -12.76 -6.71
C GLU A 340 15.26 -13.27 -8.15
N PHE A 341 14.94 -12.40 -9.10
CA PHE A 341 15.01 -12.72 -10.52
C PHE A 341 16.36 -12.33 -11.09
N GLU A 342 17.21 -13.33 -11.36
CA GLU A 342 18.47 -13.12 -12.06
C GLU A 342 18.23 -12.53 -13.46
N PHE A 343 18.73 -11.31 -13.68
CA PHE A 343 18.60 -10.62 -14.96
C PHE A 343 19.96 -10.46 -15.66
N SER A 344 20.06 -11.02 -16.86
CA SER A 344 21.24 -10.85 -17.72
C SER A 344 21.27 -9.45 -18.35
N TRP A 345 22.11 -8.57 -17.82
CA TRP A 345 22.34 -7.22 -18.34
C TRP A 345 22.68 -7.18 -19.83
N ALA A 346 23.34 -8.22 -20.36
CA ALA A 346 23.65 -8.36 -21.79
C ALA A 346 22.41 -8.47 -22.71
N LYS A 347 21.22 -8.71 -22.15
CA LYS A 347 19.94 -8.76 -22.91
C LYS A 347 19.14 -7.45 -22.84
N ILE A 348 19.64 -6.43 -22.13
CA ILE A 348 19.00 -5.11 -22.08
C ILE A 348 19.38 -4.31 -23.32
N ALA A 349 18.39 -3.67 -23.94
CA ALA A 349 18.65 -2.73 -25.01
C ALA A 349 19.28 -1.44 -24.44
N ASP A 350 20.57 -1.20 -24.72
CA ASP A 350 21.19 0.08 -24.38
C ASP A 350 20.71 1.17 -25.34
N ILE A 351 19.64 1.84 -24.92
CA ILE A 351 19.03 2.97 -25.61
C ILE A 351 19.44 4.32 -24.96
N SER A 352 20.42 4.34 -24.06
CA SER A 352 20.75 5.51 -23.22
C SER A 352 21.09 6.75 -24.06
N SER A 353 22.00 6.60 -25.03
CA SER A 353 22.38 7.71 -25.93
C SER A 353 21.23 8.16 -26.84
N GLN A 354 20.30 7.25 -27.19
CA GLN A 354 19.13 7.56 -28.02
C GLN A 354 18.09 8.34 -27.21
N LEU A 355 17.85 7.93 -25.96
CA LEU A 355 17.00 8.61 -25.00
C LEU A 355 17.51 10.03 -24.73
N GLU A 356 18.79 10.20 -24.40
CA GLU A 356 19.40 11.53 -24.21
C GLU A 356 19.18 12.43 -25.43
N LYS A 357 19.51 11.96 -26.63
CA LYS A 357 19.37 12.75 -27.88
C LYS A 357 17.91 13.10 -28.16
N LEU A 358 16.96 12.24 -27.77
CA LEU A 358 15.53 12.50 -27.89
C LEU A 358 15.06 13.56 -26.90
N ILE A 359 15.42 13.43 -25.62
CA ILE A 359 15.08 14.38 -24.55
C ILE A 359 15.80 15.74 -24.73
N GLU A 360 16.96 15.75 -25.38
CA GLU A 360 17.69 16.98 -25.77
C GLU A 360 17.01 17.72 -26.93
N LYS A 361 16.51 17.00 -27.95
CA LYS A 361 15.94 17.60 -29.17
C LYS A 361 14.43 17.89 -29.09
N ASN A 362 13.65 17.06 -28.40
CA ASN A 362 12.20 17.20 -28.35
C ASN A 362 11.77 18.04 -27.14
N TYR A 363 11.44 19.31 -27.37
CA TYR A 363 11.04 20.26 -26.32
C TYR A 363 9.86 19.76 -25.45
N PHE A 364 8.86 19.11 -26.03
CA PHE A 364 7.71 18.62 -25.27
C PHE A 364 8.08 17.45 -24.34
N LEU A 365 8.83 16.48 -24.85
CA LEU A 365 9.35 15.38 -24.03
C LEU A 365 10.35 15.89 -22.98
N HIS A 366 11.20 16.86 -23.31
CA HIS A 366 12.12 17.51 -22.37
C HIS A 366 11.38 18.11 -21.17
N MET A 367 10.33 18.88 -21.42
CA MET A 367 9.54 19.50 -20.37
C MET A 367 8.77 18.46 -19.55
N SER A 368 8.21 17.44 -20.19
CA SER A 368 7.52 16.34 -19.49
C SER A 368 8.47 15.52 -18.62
N ALA A 369 9.66 15.17 -19.13
CA ALA A 369 10.72 14.50 -18.38
C ALA A 369 11.14 15.32 -17.15
N LYS A 370 11.28 16.64 -17.30
CA LYS A 370 11.69 17.57 -16.24
C LYS A 370 10.64 17.69 -15.13
N GLU A 371 9.35 17.67 -15.48
CA GLU A 371 8.25 17.60 -14.51
C GLU A 371 8.21 16.24 -13.80
N ALA A 372 8.38 15.15 -14.55
CA ALA A 372 8.32 13.78 -14.05
C ALA A 372 9.48 13.46 -13.09
N TYR A 373 10.71 13.81 -13.45
CA TYR A 373 11.89 13.70 -12.60
C TYR A 373 11.72 14.48 -11.28
N LYS A 374 11.23 15.73 -11.34
CA LYS A 374 10.94 16.55 -10.15
C LYS A 374 9.84 15.93 -9.27
N ALA A 375 8.82 15.33 -9.89
CA ALA A 375 7.74 14.68 -9.17
C ALA A 375 8.18 13.35 -8.53
N TYR A 376 9.03 12.57 -9.20
CA TYR A 376 9.62 11.34 -8.68
C TYR A 376 10.45 11.60 -7.43
N ILE A 377 11.42 12.53 -7.47
CA ILE A 377 12.26 12.82 -6.30
C ILE A 377 11.42 13.36 -5.13
N ARG A 378 10.39 14.17 -5.39
CA ARG A 378 9.45 14.63 -4.35
C ARG A 378 8.58 13.51 -3.78
N ALA A 379 8.09 12.60 -4.62
CA ALA A 379 7.34 11.43 -4.17
C ALA A 379 8.23 10.53 -3.30
N TYR A 380 9.49 10.33 -3.71
CA TYR A 380 10.50 9.65 -2.89
C TYR A 380 10.70 10.34 -1.53
N ALA A 381 10.91 11.66 -1.55
CA ALA A 381 11.03 12.48 -0.35
C ALA A 381 9.79 12.47 0.56
N SER A 382 8.61 12.09 0.07
CA SER A 382 7.37 11.96 0.86
C SER A 382 7.08 10.56 1.41
N HIS A 383 7.88 9.52 1.11
CA HIS A 383 7.64 8.17 1.65
C HIS A 383 7.66 8.16 3.19
N SER A 384 6.80 7.36 3.81
CA SER A 384 6.71 7.20 5.27
C SER A 384 7.93 6.48 5.85
N MET A 385 8.32 5.34 5.27
CA MET A 385 9.44 4.50 5.73
C MET A 385 10.82 5.10 5.39
N LYS A 386 11.25 6.12 6.13
CA LYS A 386 12.56 6.78 5.94
C LYS A 386 13.78 5.87 6.11
N SER A 387 13.65 4.76 6.84
CA SER A 387 14.69 3.73 7.01
C SER A 387 14.98 2.92 5.73
N VAL A 388 14.07 2.96 4.76
CA VAL A 388 14.17 2.24 3.47
C VAL A 388 14.25 3.24 2.33
N TYR A 389 13.39 4.26 2.37
CA TYR A 389 13.24 5.26 1.33
C TYR A 389 13.86 6.60 1.75
N ASP A 390 15.16 6.58 2.06
CA ASP A 390 15.91 7.79 2.39
C ASP A 390 16.27 8.58 1.11
N VAL A 391 15.72 9.78 0.98
CA VAL A 391 15.99 10.72 -0.12
C VAL A 391 17.46 11.11 -0.20
N ASN A 392 18.20 11.11 0.92
CA ASN A 392 19.63 11.46 0.94
C ASN A 392 20.52 10.39 0.29
N THR A 393 19.98 9.17 0.08
CA THR A 393 20.64 8.08 -0.65
C THR A 393 20.35 8.09 -2.15
N LEU A 394 19.55 9.04 -2.66
CA LEU A 394 19.34 9.17 -4.09
C LEU A 394 20.56 9.82 -4.74
N ASP A 395 21.26 9.05 -5.56
CA ASP A 395 22.18 9.59 -6.56
C ASP A 395 21.37 10.36 -7.62
N VAL A 396 21.26 11.67 -7.42
CA VAL A 396 20.43 12.59 -8.21
C VAL A 396 20.86 12.60 -9.70
N GLU A 397 22.14 12.38 -9.98
CA GLU A 397 22.70 12.33 -11.33
C GLU A 397 22.30 11.02 -12.03
N LYS A 398 22.46 9.87 -11.38
CA LYS A 398 21.96 8.58 -11.91
C LYS A 398 20.44 8.56 -12.09
N VAL A 399 19.69 9.18 -11.18
CA VAL A 399 18.24 9.37 -11.35
C VAL A 399 17.97 10.23 -12.58
N ALA A 400 18.68 11.34 -12.78
CA ALA A 400 18.50 12.19 -13.97
C ALA A 400 18.78 11.45 -15.30
N ASN A 401 19.81 10.60 -15.33
CA ASN A 401 20.13 9.75 -16.48
C ASN A 401 18.94 8.84 -16.86
N SER A 402 18.21 8.29 -15.88
CA SER A 402 17.02 7.46 -16.15
C SER A 402 15.83 8.21 -16.77
N PHE A 403 15.81 9.55 -16.68
CA PHE A 403 14.87 10.44 -17.37
C PHE A 403 15.48 11.06 -18.65
N GLY A 404 16.66 10.60 -19.08
CA GLY A 404 17.35 11.08 -20.29
C GLY A 404 18.10 12.41 -20.15
N PHE A 405 18.40 12.86 -18.92
CA PHE A 405 19.15 14.10 -18.68
C PHE A 405 20.62 13.83 -18.36
N ARG A 406 21.54 14.36 -19.17
CA ARG A 406 22.98 14.41 -18.85
C ARG A 406 23.34 15.32 -17.67
N VAL A 407 22.50 16.34 -17.42
CA VAL A 407 22.71 17.30 -16.33
C VAL A 407 21.43 17.32 -15.49
N PRO A 408 21.49 16.99 -14.18
CA PRO A 408 20.31 16.87 -13.34
C PRO A 408 19.54 18.20 -13.26
N PRO A 409 18.24 18.24 -13.61
CA PRO A 409 17.43 19.43 -13.40
C PRO A 409 17.41 19.83 -11.92
N PHE A 410 17.49 21.13 -11.62
CA PHE A 410 17.40 21.58 -10.22
C PHE A 410 16.05 21.22 -9.58
N VAL A 411 16.10 20.57 -8.42
CA VAL A 411 14.96 20.27 -7.56
C VAL A 411 15.18 20.96 -6.23
N ASP A 412 14.23 21.81 -5.84
CA ASP A 412 14.17 22.31 -4.48
C ASP A 412 13.59 21.21 -3.59
N LEU A 413 14.47 20.57 -2.84
CA LEU A 413 14.15 19.66 -1.74
C LEU A 413 14.33 20.48 -0.46
N GLY A 414 13.22 20.84 0.19
CA GLY A 414 13.20 21.59 1.45
C GLY A 414 13.69 20.77 2.66
N VAL A 415 14.78 20.05 2.49
CA VAL A 415 15.49 19.28 3.51
C VAL A 415 16.45 20.24 4.21
N SER A 416 16.38 20.32 5.54
CA SER A 416 17.29 21.12 6.35
C SER A 416 18.72 20.61 6.20
N ALA A 417 19.47 21.20 5.27
CA ALA A 417 20.78 20.71 4.84
C ALA A 417 21.86 20.95 5.91
N GLY A 418 22.09 19.92 6.72
CA GLY A 418 23.33 19.76 7.47
C GLY A 418 24.52 19.61 6.51
N LYS A 419 25.22 20.73 6.26
CA LYS A 419 26.53 20.89 5.59
C LYS A 419 26.59 20.90 4.04
N LYS A 420 26.88 22.11 3.55
CA LYS A 420 27.90 22.45 2.51
C LYS A 420 27.80 21.79 1.12
N PHE A 421 26.99 22.38 0.25
CA PHE A 421 27.35 22.55 -1.17
C PHE A 421 27.93 23.96 -1.39
N ALA A 422 29.25 24.06 -1.54
CA ALA A 422 29.95 25.33 -1.80
C ALA A 422 30.11 25.57 -3.31
N GLY A 423 28.99 25.76 -4.03
CA GLY A 423 29.00 26.21 -5.43
C GLY A 423 29.06 27.74 -5.51
N LYS A 424 30.13 28.31 -6.08
CA LYS A 424 30.29 29.76 -6.25
C LYS A 424 29.15 30.37 -7.08
N ARG A 425 28.20 31.06 -6.43
CA ARG A 425 27.24 31.94 -7.12
C ARG A 425 27.94 33.26 -7.48
N LYS A 426 27.90 33.65 -8.77
CA LYS A 426 28.06 35.07 -9.14
C LYS A 426 26.82 35.84 -8.67
N ALA A 427 27.02 37.04 -8.13
CA ALA A 427 25.95 37.85 -7.55
C ALA A 427 24.94 38.33 -8.61
N PRO A 428 23.63 38.39 -8.30
CA PRO A 428 22.66 39.10 -9.12
C PRO A 428 22.78 40.63 -8.92
N PHE A 429 22.44 41.38 -9.97
CA PHE A 429 22.34 42.84 -9.96
C PHE A 429 21.28 43.32 -8.96
N GLU A 430 21.58 44.36 -8.17
CA GLU A 430 20.60 45.02 -7.32
C GLU A 430 19.57 45.81 -8.15
N SER A 431 18.30 45.79 -7.71
CA SER A 431 17.30 46.75 -8.17
C SER A 431 16.50 47.26 -6.97
N ASP A 432 16.85 48.46 -6.53
CA ASP A 432 16.35 49.10 -5.32
C ASP A 432 14.93 49.64 -5.53
N LYS A 433 13.94 49.09 -4.81
CA LYS A 433 12.60 49.72 -4.66
C LYS A 433 12.07 49.60 -3.24
N LYS A 434 12.41 50.60 -2.41
CA LYS A 434 11.83 50.83 -1.09
C LYS A 434 10.31 51.03 -1.16
N ALA A 435 9.60 50.44 -0.20
CA ALA A 435 8.17 50.59 -0.03
C ALA A 435 7.78 52.04 0.36
N LYS A 436 6.65 52.52 -0.15
CA LYS A 436 5.92 53.67 0.42
C LYS A 436 4.45 53.31 0.61
N LYS A 437 4.00 53.34 1.87
CA LYS A 437 2.57 53.42 2.22
C LYS A 437 2.04 54.81 1.84
N ALA A 438 0.79 54.90 1.40
CA ALA A 438 0.13 56.18 1.13
C ALA A 438 -1.25 56.25 1.80
N LYS A 439 -1.47 57.30 2.60
CA LYS A 439 -2.79 57.83 2.94
C LYS A 439 -2.71 59.36 3.05
N ILE A 440 -3.41 60.02 2.11
CA ILE A 440 -4.22 61.26 2.24
C ILE A 440 -3.62 62.44 3.06
N TYR A 441 -3.40 63.61 2.42
CA TYR A 441 -4.22 64.83 2.56
C TYR A 441 -3.71 66.00 1.67
N LYS A 442 -4.47 67.12 1.63
CA LYS A 442 -4.46 68.16 0.59
C LYS A 442 -4.08 69.55 1.15
N ASN A 443 -3.75 70.47 0.25
CA ASN A 443 -3.58 71.94 0.40
C ASN A 443 -2.32 72.47 1.11
N VAL A 444 -1.55 73.30 0.38
CA VAL A 444 -1.13 74.65 0.81
C VAL A 444 -1.32 75.61 -0.39
N SER A 445 -1.54 76.89 -0.12
CA SER A 445 -1.90 77.93 -1.09
C SER A 445 -0.86 79.06 -1.21
N LYS A 446 -0.86 79.71 -2.39
CA LYS A 446 -0.40 81.09 -2.70
C LYS A 446 1.11 81.44 -2.75
N ASN A 447 1.47 81.99 -3.93
CA ASN A 447 2.33 83.17 -4.21
C ASN A 447 3.84 83.07 -3.85
N GLN A 448 4.77 83.78 -4.50
CA GLN A 448 4.70 85.05 -5.26
C GLN A 448 5.89 85.23 -6.25
N ALA A 449 5.92 86.38 -6.96
CA ALA A 449 6.89 86.88 -7.98
C ALA A 449 6.65 86.34 -9.42
N ASN A 450 6.38 87.16 -10.45
CA ASN A 450 7.14 88.29 -11.05
C ASN A 450 8.48 87.80 -11.63
N ASN A 451 8.93 88.15 -12.84
CA ASN A 451 8.47 89.11 -13.88
C ASN A 451 9.03 88.59 -15.26
N ASP A 452 8.92 89.19 -16.45
CA ASP A 452 8.53 90.51 -17.00
C ASP A 452 7.69 90.34 -18.31
N ASP A 453 7.29 91.46 -18.94
CA ASP A 453 6.89 91.76 -20.36
C ASP A 453 6.12 90.76 -21.26
#